data_AF-A0A2G6NJX1-F1
#
_entry.id   AF-A0A2G6NJX1-F1
#
_cell.length_a   1.000
_cell.length_b   1.000
_cell.length_c   1.000
_cell.angle_alpha   90.00
_cell.angle_beta   90.00
_cell.angle_gamma   90.00
#
_symmetry.space_group_name_H-M   'P 1'
#
loop_
_entity.id
_entity.type
_entity.pdbx_description
1 polymer ?
#
loop_
_entity_poly.entity_id
_entity_poly.type
_entity_poly.pdbx_seq_one_letter_code
_entity_poly.pdbx_strand_id
1 'polypeptide(L)'
;MTELQSRKTHCYVWILFTLTLIVPLCIGAGLTLQLGSDEFRDNLVSTVSAQVSPFSGIEIDHQPVEVLLRKIQVSFFTVLVVVFSGGVIALTLLYRFLICPMDQMVWMARRITEGNLNLSIPQSSCYEVNEIGKSFNDLSSNLQEVLLLVWNSVQNSSTILASIIKNEAPHEEEKTISIQQHLKALQKEMKSIEHVVTSFKLYDVFIVDQRALAGSGTRQGETKRQAEDQPL
;
A
#
# COMPACT_ATOMS: atom_id res chain seq x y z
N MET A 1 15.17 9.42 -3.59
CA MET A 1 14.43 10.38 -2.72
C MET A 1 13.13 9.80 -2.15
N THR A 2 12.45 8.88 -2.85
CA THR A 2 11.15 8.31 -2.45
C THR A 2 11.19 7.38 -1.22
N GLU A 3 12.22 6.54 -1.07
CA GLU A 3 12.35 5.67 0.12
C GLU A 3 12.58 6.44 1.42
N LEU A 4 13.29 7.57 1.33
CA LEU A 4 13.59 8.41 2.49
C LEU A 4 12.34 9.15 2.99
N GLN A 5 11.38 9.41 2.11
CA GLN A 5 10.10 10.02 2.46
C GLN A 5 9.15 9.00 3.08
N SER A 6 9.03 7.79 2.49
CA SER A 6 8.21 6.70 3.05
C SER A 6 8.67 6.29 4.46
N ARG A 7 9.99 6.16 4.71
CA ARG A 7 10.52 5.89 6.06
C ARG A 7 10.15 6.98 7.08
N LYS A 8 10.05 8.24 6.66
CA LYS A 8 9.63 9.34 7.54
C LYS A 8 8.16 9.26 7.88
N THR A 9 7.27 8.99 6.93
CA THR A 9 5.83 8.83 7.20
C THR A 9 5.56 7.63 8.10
N HIS A 10 6.25 6.50 7.87
CA HIS A 10 6.17 5.34 8.75
C HIS A 10 6.63 5.68 10.17
N CYS A 11 7.78 6.35 10.32
CA CYS A 11 8.29 6.77 11.62
C CYS A 11 7.29 7.69 12.34
N TYR A 12 6.66 8.62 11.64
CA TYR A 12 5.70 9.55 12.22
C TYR A 12 4.43 8.85 12.76
N VAL A 13 3.89 7.89 12.01
CA VAL A 13 2.72 7.10 12.44
C VAL A 13 3.06 6.25 13.67
N TRP A 14 4.24 5.61 13.68
CA TRP A 14 4.70 4.85 14.85
C TRP A 14 4.94 5.76 16.07
N ILE A 15 5.51 6.95 15.88
CA ILE A 15 5.73 7.92 16.97
C ILE A 15 4.40 8.43 17.54
N LEU A 16 3.48 8.91 16.69
CA LEU A 16 2.19 9.43 17.17
C LEU A 16 1.40 8.37 17.92
N PHE A 17 1.41 7.13 17.44
CA PHE A 17 0.67 6.05 18.06
C PHE A 17 1.32 5.53 19.34
N THR A 18 2.66 5.39 19.36
CA THR A 18 3.38 5.04 20.61
C THR A 18 3.19 6.12 21.66
N LEU A 19 3.20 7.40 21.28
CA LEU A 19 2.85 8.50 22.18
C LEU A 19 1.43 8.34 22.73
N THR A 20 0.47 8.00 21.86
CA THR A 20 -0.94 7.77 22.24
C THR A 20 -1.12 6.55 23.14
N LEU A 21 -0.26 5.53 23.04
CA LEU A 21 -0.25 4.37 23.95
C LEU A 21 0.46 4.65 25.27
N ILE A 22 1.55 5.42 25.25
CA ILE A 22 2.37 5.74 26.42
C ILE A 22 1.61 6.65 27.39
N VAL A 23 0.88 7.66 26.90
CA VAL A 23 0.13 8.59 27.76
C VAL A 23 -0.86 7.87 28.69
N PRO A 24 -1.81 7.04 28.20
CA PRO A 24 -2.73 6.30 29.07
C PRO A 24 -2.01 5.24 29.91
N LEU A 25 -0.91 4.66 29.42
CA LEU A 25 -0.08 3.75 30.20
C LEU A 25 0.54 4.45 31.41
N CYS A 26 1.11 5.65 31.22
CA CYS A 26 1.68 6.47 32.29
C CYS A 26 0.61 6.94 33.28
N ILE A 27 -0.56 7.36 32.80
CA ILE A 27 -1.68 7.75 33.67
C ILE A 27 -2.17 6.55 34.49
N GLY A 28 -2.35 5.39 33.86
CA GLY A 28 -2.77 4.17 34.56
C GLY A 28 -1.73 3.63 35.53
N ALA A 29 -0.44 3.71 35.17
CA ALA A 29 0.67 3.37 36.06
C ALA A 29 0.74 4.34 37.26
N GLY A 30 0.57 5.64 37.02
CA GLY A 30 0.52 6.65 38.09
C GLY A 30 -0.64 6.42 39.05
N LEU A 31 -1.84 6.14 38.53
CA LEU A 31 -3.01 5.83 39.35
C LEU A 31 -2.83 4.55 40.16
N THR A 32 -2.26 3.49 39.56
CA THR A 32 -2.02 2.23 40.29
C THR A 32 -0.97 2.39 41.39
N LEU A 33 0.08 3.18 41.17
CA LEU A 33 1.06 3.52 42.21
C LEU A 33 0.45 4.37 43.33
N GLN A 34 -0.38 5.35 42.99
CA GLN A 34 -1.03 6.21 43.97
C GLN A 34 -2.06 5.46 44.82
N LEU A 35 -2.82 4.54 44.21
CA LEU A 35 -3.72 3.61 44.91
C LEU A 35 -2.99 2.57 45.76
N GLY A 36 -1.69 2.38 45.53
CA GLY A 36 -0.83 1.47 46.29
C GLY A 36 0.04 2.12 47.34
N SER A 37 0.01 3.46 47.46
CA SER A 37 0.77 4.15 48.50
C SER A 37 0.16 3.87 49.88
N ASP A 38 1.02 3.61 50.86
CA ASP A 38 0.60 3.41 52.25
C ASP A 38 -0.06 4.67 52.82
N GLU A 39 0.34 5.85 52.35
CA GLU A 39 -0.30 7.12 52.69
C GLU A 39 -1.77 7.20 52.23
N PHE A 40 -2.10 6.69 51.04
CA PHE A 40 -3.49 6.61 50.60
C PHE A 40 -4.27 5.58 51.43
N ARG A 41 -3.65 4.44 51.75
CA ARG A 41 -4.26 3.39 52.60
C ARG A 41 -4.58 3.93 53.99
N ASP A 42 -3.64 4.63 54.61
CA ASP A 42 -3.79 5.20 55.95
C ASP A 42 -4.83 6.34 55.97
N ASN A 43 -4.86 7.19 54.94
CA ASN A 43 -5.88 8.22 54.79
C ASN A 43 -7.28 7.64 54.57
N LEU A 44 -7.40 6.52 53.83
CA LEU A 44 -8.68 5.85 53.62
C LEU A 44 -9.18 5.18 54.90
N VAL A 45 -8.30 4.48 55.62
CA VAL A 45 -8.63 3.79 56.88
C VAL A 45 -9.00 4.80 57.96
N SER A 46 -8.28 5.92 58.07
CA SER A 46 -8.61 6.99 59.02
C SER A 46 -9.93 7.70 58.69
N THR A 47 -10.23 7.95 57.42
CA THR A 47 -11.50 8.56 57.00
C THR A 47 -12.70 7.63 57.28
N VAL A 48 -12.57 6.34 56.92
CA VAL A 48 -13.63 5.35 57.15
C VAL A 48 -13.84 5.10 58.64
N SER A 49 -12.76 4.95 59.42
CA SER A 49 -12.87 4.76 60.88
C SER A 49 -13.46 5.98 61.57
N ALA A 50 -13.14 7.21 61.14
CA ALA A 50 -13.74 8.44 61.66
C ALA A 50 -15.25 8.56 61.35
N GLN A 51 -15.71 8.00 60.23
CA GLN A 51 -17.14 8.00 59.87
C GLN A 51 -17.96 6.87 60.52
N VAL A 52 -17.33 5.73 60.84
CA VAL A 52 -18.02 4.56 61.43
C VAL A 52 -18.02 4.57 62.96
N SER A 53 -17.04 5.23 63.59
CA SER A 53 -16.92 5.29 65.06
C SER A 53 -18.08 5.95 65.83
N PRO A 54 -18.95 6.82 65.27
CA PRO A 54 -20.13 7.29 66.00
C PRO A 54 -21.24 6.23 66.16
N PHE A 55 -21.20 5.12 65.41
CA PHE A 55 -22.37 4.24 65.26
C PHE A 55 -22.20 2.79 65.73
N SER A 56 -20.98 2.32 65.99
CA SER A 56 -20.78 0.94 66.45
C SER A 56 -19.48 0.77 67.21
N GLY A 57 -19.57 0.36 68.48
CA GLY A 57 -18.44 -0.07 69.33
C GLY A 57 -17.86 -1.43 68.90
N ILE A 58 -17.56 -1.57 67.61
CA ILE A 58 -17.02 -2.77 66.97
C ILE A 58 -15.58 -2.43 66.56
N GLU A 59 -14.61 -3.17 67.08
CA GLU A 59 -13.22 -3.17 66.56
C GLU A 59 -13.27 -3.51 65.08
N ILE A 60 -12.93 -2.55 64.22
CA ILE A 60 -12.82 -2.79 62.78
C ILE A 60 -11.50 -3.53 62.56
N ASP A 61 -11.59 -4.85 62.40
CA ASP A 61 -10.51 -5.68 61.89
C ASP A 61 -10.00 -5.09 60.56
N HIS A 62 -8.70 -4.78 60.47
CA HIS A 62 -8.08 -4.05 59.35
C HIS A 62 -7.81 -4.94 58.11
N GLN A 63 -7.95 -6.26 58.25
CA GLN A 63 -7.75 -7.25 57.20
C GLN A 63 -8.60 -7.08 55.91
N PRO A 64 -9.88 -6.69 55.92
CA PRO A 64 -10.72 -6.71 54.72
C PRO A 64 -10.43 -5.57 53.75
N VAL A 65 -9.90 -4.43 54.21
CA VAL A 65 -9.65 -3.24 53.38
C VAL A 65 -8.42 -3.44 52.47
N GLU A 66 -7.37 -4.09 52.98
CA GLU A 66 -6.15 -4.35 52.22
C GLU A 66 -6.38 -5.32 51.06
N VAL A 67 -7.20 -6.34 51.30
CA VAL A 67 -7.57 -7.33 50.28
C VAL A 67 -8.39 -6.68 49.17
N LEU A 68 -9.28 -5.74 49.49
CA LEU A 68 -10.06 -4.99 48.51
C LEU A 68 -9.19 -4.08 47.65
N LEU A 69 -8.28 -3.31 48.24
CA LEU A 69 -7.37 -2.42 47.50
C LEU A 69 -6.44 -3.21 46.57
N ARG A 70 -5.89 -4.33 47.05
CA ARG A 70 -5.05 -5.22 46.23
C ARG A 70 -5.84 -5.80 45.05
N LYS A 71 -7.10 -6.19 45.27
CA LYS A 71 -7.97 -6.70 44.21
C LYS A 71 -8.28 -5.63 43.16
N ILE A 72 -8.49 -4.38 43.58
CA ILE A 72 -8.71 -3.23 42.68
C ILE A 72 -7.45 -2.96 41.84
N GLN A 73 -6.27 -2.94 42.46
CA GLN A 73 -4.99 -2.71 41.74
C GLN A 73 -4.73 -3.78 40.69
N VAL A 74 -4.90 -5.06 41.03
CA VAL A 74 -4.72 -6.17 40.07
C VAL A 74 -5.72 -6.08 38.93
N SER A 75 -6.97 -5.69 39.22
CA SER A 75 -7.99 -5.45 38.19
C SER A 75 -7.59 -4.34 37.22
N PHE A 76 -7.17 -3.17 37.73
CA PHE A 76 -6.70 -2.05 36.91
C PHE A 76 -5.48 -2.42 36.05
N PHE A 77 -4.51 -3.11 36.64
CA PHE A 77 -3.33 -3.57 35.90
C PHE A 77 -3.72 -4.54 34.76
N THR A 78 -4.64 -5.47 35.03
CA THR A 78 -5.12 -6.42 34.03
C THR A 78 -5.80 -5.70 32.87
N VAL A 79 -6.68 -4.73 33.15
CA VAL A 79 -7.34 -3.93 32.11
C VAL A 79 -6.33 -3.16 31.27
N LEU A 80 -5.32 -2.55 31.91
CA LEU A 80 -4.27 -1.80 31.23
C LEU A 80 -3.47 -2.67 30.25
N VAL A 81 -3.10 -3.89 30.65
CA VAL A 81 -2.39 -4.85 29.80
C VAL A 81 -3.26 -5.30 28.62
N VAL A 82 -4.54 -5.57 28.85
CA VAL A 82 -5.49 -5.97 27.79
C VAL A 82 -5.67 -4.84 26.78
N VAL A 83 -5.87 -3.60 27.23
CA VAL A 83 -6.00 -2.44 26.34
C VAL A 83 -4.71 -2.20 25.54
N PHE A 84 -3.55 -2.29 26.20
CA PHE A 84 -2.26 -2.10 25.54
C PHE A 84 -2.00 -3.16 24.46
N SER A 85 -2.19 -4.43 24.80
CA SER A 85 -2.02 -5.54 23.84
C SER A 85 -3.00 -5.46 22.68
N GLY A 86 -4.27 -5.14 22.94
CA GLY A 86 -5.27 -4.89 21.90
C GLY A 86 -4.88 -3.75 20.95
N GLY A 87 -4.37 -2.64 21.50
CA GLY A 87 -3.89 -1.51 20.71
C GLY A 87 -2.71 -1.87 19.79
N VAL A 88 -1.74 -2.64 20.28
CA VAL A 88 -0.60 -3.11 19.49
C VAL A 88 -1.05 -4.05 18.35
N ILE A 89 -1.98 -4.97 18.63
CA ILE A 89 -2.54 -5.87 17.61
C ILE A 89 -3.29 -5.06 16.55
N ALA A 90 -4.19 -4.16 16.96
CA ALA A 90 -4.96 -3.32 16.03
C ALA A 90 -4.04 -2.50 15.11
N LEU A 91 -2.95 -1.95 15.66
CA LEU A 91 -1.95 -1.21 14.88
C LEU A 91 -1.26 -2.11 13.84
N THR A 92 -0.86 -3.31 14.25
CA THR A 92 -0.18 -4.26 13.36
C THR A 92 -1.09 -4.64 12.19
N LEU A 93 -2.39 -4.83 12.46
CA LEU A 93 -3.39 -5.10 11.43
C LEU A 93 -3.58 -3.87 10.51
N LEU A 94 -3.76 -2.68 11.08
CA LEU A 94 -3.89 -1.44 10.30
C LEU A 94 -2.70 -1.22 9.36
N TYR A 95 -1.48 -1.43 9.86
CA TYR A 95 -0.27 -1.29 9.07
C TYR A 95 -0.21 -2.31 7.93
N ARG A 96 -0.50 -3.58 8.23
CA ARG A 96 -0.42 -4.67 7.26
C ARG A 96 -1.50 -4.61 6.19
N PHE A 97 -2.73 -4.22 6.54
CA PHE A 97 -3.87 -4.26 5.64
C PHE A 97 -4.17 -2.95 4.93
N LEU A 98 -3.78 -1.79 5.48
CA LEU A 98 -4.05 -0.49 4.85
C LEU A 98 -2.77 0.23 4.43
N ILE A 99 -1.85 0.49 5.38
CA ILE A 99 -0.71 1.38 5.12
C ILE A 99 0.25 0.79 4.08
N CYS A 100 0.65 -0.47 4.28
CA CYS A 100 1.58 -1.16 3.38
C CYS A 100 1.07 -1.22 1.92
N PRO A 101 -0.17 -1.70 1.64
CA PRO A 101 -0.63 -1.74 0.27
C PRO A 101 -0.91 -0.36 -0.33
N MET A 102 -1.28 0.65 0.47
CA MET A 102 -1.41 2.03 -0.03
C MET A 102 -0.06 2.59 -0.52
N ASP A 103 1.03 2.33 0.20
CA ASP A 103 2.36 2.75 -0.26
C ASP A 103 2.78 2.04 -1.56
N GLN A 104 2.41 0.77 -1.72
CA GLN A 104 2.61 0.05 -2.98
C GLN A 104 1.83 0.70 -4.12
N MET A 105 0.58 1.12 -3.90
CA MET A 105 -0.22 1.85 -4.90
C MET A 105 0.42 3.18 -5.29
N VAL A 106 0.92 3.96 -4.33
CA VAL A 106 1.63 5.22 -4.61
C VAL A 106 2.90 4.96 -5.43
N TRP A 107 3.63 3.91 -5.09
CA TRP A 107 4.81 3.50 -5.86
C TRP A 107 4.44 3.12 -7.29
N MET A 108 3.38 2.34 -7.49
CA MET A 108 2.88 1.94 -8.81
C MET A 108 2.41 3.14 -9.63
N ALA A 109 1.64 4.04 -9.02
CA ALA A 109 1.19 5.27 -9.67
C ALA A 109 2.39 6.09 -10.21
N ARG A 110 3.46 6.22 -9.41
CA ARG A 110 4.69 6.88 -9.86
C ARG A 110 5.34 6.16 -11.03
N ARG A 111 5.43 4.83 -10.99
CA ARG A 111 6.00 4.04 -12.10
C ARG A 111 5.19 4.18 -13.38
N ILE A 112 3.86 4.18 -13.30
CA ILE A 112 2.98 4.44 -14.44
C ILE A 112 3.24 5.83 -15.03
N THR A 113 3.37 6.86 -14.19
CA THR A 113 3.68 8.22 -14.66
C THR A 113 5.09 8.36 -15.24
N GLU A 114 6.03 7.51 -14.85
CA GLU A 114 7.37 7.39 -15.45
C GLU A 114 7.36 6.58 -16.77
N GLY A 115 6.19 6.14 -17.24
CA GLY A 115 6.02 5.38 -18.47
C GLY A 115 6.21 3.87 -18.32
N ASN A 116 6.31 3.35 -17.09
CA ASN A 116 6.42 1.91 -16.84
C ASN A 116 5.04 1.29 -16.56
N LEU A 117 4.46 0.69 -17.59
CA LEU A 117 3.12 0.08 -17.56
C LEU A 117 3.16 -1.45 -17.37
N ASN A 118 4.33 -2.09 -17.48
CA ASN A 118 4.55 -3.53 -17.28
C ASN A 118 4.46 -3.99 -15.80
N LEU A 119 3.86 -3.19 -14.93
CA LEU A 119 3.77 -3.49 -13.50
C LEU A 119 2.31 -3.75 -13.11
N SER A 120 2.10 -4.82 -12.35
CA SER A 120 0.81 -5.20 -11.81
C SER A 120 0.83 -5.14 -10.28
N ILE A 121 -0.22 -4.57 -9.70
CA ILE A 121 -0.48 -4.64 -8.27
C ILE A 121 -0.97 -6.06 -7.94
N PRO A 122 -0.28 -6.78 -7.04
CA PRO A 122 -0.72 -8.10 -6.60
C PRO A 122 -2.04 -7.99 -5.81
N GLN A 123 -2.83 -9.06 -5.84
CA GLN A 123 -4.11 -9.09 -5.11
C GLN A 123 -3.89 -8.95 -3.60
N SER A 124 -4.69 -8.07 -2.99
CA SER A 124 -4.71 -7.85 -1.54
C SER A 124 -5.85 -8.64 -0.88
N SER A 125 -5.65 -9.03 0.37
CA SER A 125 -6.69 -9.68 1.18
C SER A 125 -7.76 -8.71 1.68
N CYS A 126 -7.48 -7.40 1.70
CA CYS A 126 -8.47 -6.38 2.03
C CYS A 126 -9.24 -6.02 0.75
N TYR A 127 -10.57 -6.11 0.80
CA TYR A 127 -11.44 -6.00 -0.37
C TYR A 127 -11.30 -4.63 -1.06
N GLU A 128 -11.40 -3.54 -0.30
CA GLU A 128 -11.35 -2.17 -0.82
C GLU A 128 -10.00 -1.89 -1.47
N VAL A 129 -8.91 -2.32 -0.82
CA VAL A 129 -7.56 -2.20 -1.34
C VAL A 129 -7.38 -3.05 -2.61
N ASN A 130 -7.96 -4.25 -2.63
CA ASN A 130 -7.90 -5.12 -3.80
C ASN A 130 -8.63 -4.52 -5.01
N GLU A 131 -9.81 -3.92 -4.79
CA GLU A 131 -10.58 -3.25 -5.86
C GLU A 131 -9.85 -2.03 -6.42
N ILE A 132 -9.19 -1.23 -5.57
CA ILE A 132 -8.33 -0.13 -6.04
C ILE A 132 -7.15 -0.68 -6.84
N GLY A 133 -6.52 -1.78 -6.38
CA GLY A 133 -5.43 -2.43 -7.09
C GLY A 133 -5.84 -2.94 -8.48
N LYS A 134 -7.02 -3.57 -8.59
CA LYS A 134 -7.60 -3.97 -9.88
C LYS A 134 -7.84 -2.77 -10.80
N SER A 135 -8.47 -1.71 -10.28
CA SER A 135 -8.73 -0.49 -11.05
C SER A 135 -7.45 0.13 -11.62
N PHE A 136 -6.34 0.07 -10.86
CA PHE A 136 -5.02 0.51 -11.33
C PHE A 136 -4.44 -0.40 -12.42
N ASN A 137 -4.59 -1.72 -12.28
CA ASN A 137 -4.17 -2.67 -13.30
C ASN A 137 -4.97 -2.49 -14.60
N ASP A 138 -6.29 -2.30 -14.50
CA ASP A 138 -7.18 -2.03 -15.63
C ASP A 138 -6.81 -0.71 -16.31
N LEU A 139 -6.51 0.34 -15.53
CA LEU A 139 -6.01 1.61 -16.06
C LEU A 139 -4.70 1.43 -16.83
N SER A 140 -3.73 0.70 -16.26
CA SER A 140 -2.47 0.40 -16.94
C SER A 140 -2.70 -0.39 -18.23
N SER A 141 -3.55 -1.40 -18.20
CA SER A 141 -3.91 -2.20 -19.37
C SER A 141 -4.54 -1.34 -20.47
N ASN A 142 -5.50 -0.49 -20.12
CA ASN A 142 -6.18 0.40 -21.07
C ASN A 142 -5.19 1.41 -21.68
N LEU A 143 -4.26 1.96 -20.89
CA LEU A 143 -3.23 2.86 -21.41
C LEU A 143 -2.31 2.16 -22.42
N GLN A 144 -1.95 0.89 -22.16
CA GLN A 144 -1.15 0.09 -23.09
C GLN A 144 -1.90 -0.19 -24.39
N GLU A 145 -3.19 -0.51 -24.31
CA GLU A 145 -4.04 -0.72 -25.49
C GLU A 145 -4.12 0.55 -26.35
N VAL A 146 -4.34 1.71 -25.73
CA VAL A 146 -4.33 3.00 -26.44
C VAL A 146 -2.98 3.28 -27.08
N LEU A 147 -1.87 3.02 -26.39
CA LEU A 147 -0.52 3.19 -26.95
C LEU A 147 -0.28 2.27 -28.16
N LEU A 148 -0.72 1.02 -28.10
CA LEU A 148 -0.62 0.08 -29.22
C LEU A 148 -1.49 0.49 -30.41
N LEU A 149 -2.70 1.02 -30.16
CA LEU A 149 -3.56 1.56 -31.22
C LEU A 149 -2.91 2.77 -31.90
N VAL A 150 -2.34 3.70 -31.13
CA VAL A 150 -1.60 4.85 -31.66
C VAL A 150 -0.38 4.38 -32.46
N TRP A 151 0.39 3.42 -31.93
CA TRP A 151 1.53 2.83 -32.64
C TRP A 151 1.13 2.29 -34.02
N ASN A 152 0.11 1.43 -34.06
CA ASN A 152 -0.36 0.83 -35.30
C ASN A 152 -0.87 1.87 -36.29
N SER A 153 -1.58 2.90 -35.81
CA SER A 153 -2.06 4.00 -36.64
C SER A 153 -0.91 4.82 -37.24
N VAL A 154 0.12 5.11 -36.44
CA VAL A 154 1.33 5.80 -36.89
C VAL A 154 2.11 4.98 -37.91
N GLN A 155 2.29 3.69 -37.70
CA GLN A 155 2.98 2.81 -38.66
C GLN A 155 2.23 2.72 -39.99
N ASN A 156 0.90 2.53 -39.94
CA ASN A 156 0.08 2.46 -41.14
C ASN A 156 0.12 3.78 -41.93
N SER A 157 -0.11 4.90 -41.25
CA SER A 157 -0.13 6.22 -41.89
C SER A 157 1.27 6.63 -42.39
N SER A 158 2.36 6.25 -41.70
CA SER A 158 3.74 6.46 -42.18
C SER A 158 4.02 5.67 -43.46
N THR A 159 3.52 4.43 -43.54
CA THR A 159 3.65 3.57 -44.74
C THR A 159 2.88 4.16 -45.92
N ILE A 160 1.65 4.63 -45.71
CA ILE A 160 0.84 5.30 -46.73
C ILE A 160 1.55 6.58 -47.21
N LEU A 161 2.04 7.40 -46.29
CA LEU A 161 2.74 8.64 -46.61
C LEU A 161 4.01 8.40 -47.44
N ALA A 162 4.80 7.38 -47.06
CA ALA A 162 5.98 6.97 -47.81
C ALA A 162 5.63 6.52 -49.24
N SER A 163 4.50 5.85 -49.42
CA SER A 163 4.02 5.45 -50.75
C SER A 163 3.57 6.64 -51.62
N ILE A 164 2.95 7.66 -51.01
CA ILE A 164 2.54 8.90 -51.70
C ILE A 164 3.78 9.67 -52.16
N ILE A 165 4.75 9.87 -51.27
CA ILE A 165 6.02 10.56 -51.58
C ILE A 165 6.78 9.83 -52.71
N LYS A 166 6.74 8.49 -52.74
CA LYS A 166 7.41 7.69 -53.77
C LYS A 166 6.71 7.76 -55.14
N ASN A 167 5.39 7.94 -55.17
CA ASN A 167 4.58 7.92 -56.39
C ASN A 167 4.30 9.31 -56.99
N GLU A 168 4.59 10.41 -56.29
CA GLU A 168 4.54 11.75 -56.87
C GLU A 168 5.66 11.96 -57.91
N ALA A 169 5.30 11.83 -59.20
CA ALA A 169 6.13 12.26 -60.32
C ALA A 169 6.15 13.80 -60.44
N PRO A 170 7.22 14.42 -60.96
CA PRO A 170 7.38 15.87 -60.99
C PRO A 170 6.47 16.47 -62.08
N HIS A 171 5.23 16.79 -61.74
CA HIS A 171 4.34 17.60 -62.56
C HIS A 171 3.87 18.81 -61.73
N GLU A 172 4.22 20.00 -62.21
CA GLU A 172 3.97 21.35 -61.64
C GLU A 172 4.83 21.76 -60.43
N GLU A 173 6.05 22.25 -60.72
CA GLU A 173 7.10 22.62 -59.74
C GLU A 173 6.61 23.40 -58.51
N GLU A 174 5.74 24.40 -58.65
CA GLU A 174 5.38 25.29 -57.53
C GLU A 174 4.41 24.65 -56.52
N LYS A 175 3.43 23.87 -57.01
CA LYS A 175 2.42 23.20 -56.15
C LYS A 175 2.97 21.91 -55.53
N THR A 176 3.84 21.20 -56.26
CA THR A 176 4.54 20.01 -55.77
C THR A 176 5.51 20.33 -54.64
N ILE A 177 6.21 21.49 -54.66
CA ILE A 177 7.13 21.89 -53.58
C ILE A 177 6.38 22.09 -52.26
N SER A 178 5.22 22.75 -52.28
CA SER A 178 4.39 22.96 -51.08
C SER A 178 3.87 21.63 -50.51
N ILE A 179 3.29 20.77 -51.38
CA ILE A 179 2.78 19.46 -50.96
C ILE A 179 3.90 18.59 -50.39
N GLN A 180 5.08 18.55 -51.02
CA GLN A 180 6.24 17.82 -50.49
C GLN A 180 6.73 18.36 -49.14
N GLN A 181 6.66 19.67 -48.90
CA GLN A 181 6.99 20.25 -47.59
C GLN A 181 5.98 19.81 -46.52
N HIS A 182 4.68 19.81 -46.83
CA HIS A 182 3.63 19.32 -45.93
C HIS A 182 3.76 17.82 -45.64
N LEU A 183 4.06 16.99 -46.65
CA LEU A 183 4.29 15.56 -46.48
C LEU A 183 5.54 15.27 -45.62
N LYS A 184 6.64 16.02 -45.82
CA LYS A 184 7.83 15.90 -44.96
C LYS A 184 7.56 16.34 -43.52
N ALA A 185 6.75 17.38 -43.32
CA ALA A 185 6.34 17.84 -41.99
C ALA A 185 5.51 16.77 -41.27
N LEU A 186 4.52 16.18 -41.95
CA LEU A 186 3.74 15.05 -41.43
C LEU A 186 4.66 13.89 -41.07
N GLN A 187 5.58 13.49 -41.95
CA GLN A 187 6.50 12.38 -41.67
C GLN A 187 7.33 12.64 -40.39
N LYS A 188 7.76 13.89 -40.17
CA LYS A 188 8.49 14.29 -38.97
C LYS A 188 7.61 14.20 -37.71
N GLU A 189 6.35 14.63 -37.80
CA GLU A 189 5.38 14.53 -36.70
C GLU A 189 5.08 13.07 -36.35
N MET A 190 4.87 12.21 -37.36
CA MET A 190 4.66 10.78 -37.17
C MET A 190 5.84 10.11 -36.45
N LYS A 191 7.08 10.43 -36.84
CA LYS A 191 8.29 9.96 -36.12
C LYS A 191 8.36 10.49 -34.69
N SER A 192 7.87 11.70 -34.43
CA SER A 192 7.81 12.24 -33.08
C SER A 192 6.82 11.45 -32.21
N ILE A 193 5.64 11.11 -32.74
CA ILE A 193 4.64 10.30 -32.04
C ILE A 193 5.18 8.88 -31.81
N GLU A 194 5.86 8.30 -32.81
CA GLU A 194 6.55 7.01 -32.69
C GLU A 194 7.54 7.01 -31.51
N HIS A 195 8.35 8.05 -31.39
CA HIS A 195 9.29 8.21 -30.28
C HIS A 195 8.58 8.33 -28.92
N VAL A 196 7.44 9.02 -28.85
CA VAL A 196 6.64 9.10 -27.62
C VAL A 196 6.16 7.72 -27.22
N VAL A 197 5.58 6.95 -28.15
CA VAL A 197 5.04 5.62 -27.83
C VAL A 197 6.15 4.64 -27.40
N THR A 198 7.31 4.64 -28.07
CA THR A 198 8.45 3.79 -27.68
C THR A 198 9.09 4.14 -26.34
N SER A 199 8.82 5.33 -25.78
CA SER A 199 9.33 5.71 -24.46
C SER A 199 8.64 4.97 -23.31
N PHE A 200 7.48 4.35 -23.56
CA PHE A 200 6.73 3.57 -22.57
C PHE A 200 7.19 2.10 -22.55
N LYS A 201 7.27 1.52 -21.35
CA LYS A 201 7.53 0.09 -21.15
C LYS A 201 6.22 -0.66 -20.99
N LEU A 202 5.89 -1.49 -21.98
CA LEU A 202 4.66 -2.30 -22.04
C LEU A 202 4.90 -3.71 -21.49
N TYR A 203 3.82 -4.47 -21.20
CA TYR A 203 3.92 -5.89 -20.85
C TYR A 203 4.53 -6.72 -22.00
N ASP A 204 5.34 -7.72 -21.64
CA ASP A 204 5.65 -8.82 -22.55
C ASP A 204 4.42 -9.73 -22.59
N VAL A 205 3.71 -9.74 -23.72
CA VAL A 205 2.56 -10.63 -23.93
C VAL A 205 3.09 -11.98 -24.39
N PHE A 206 3.00 -13.00 -23.52
CA PHE A 206 3.28 -14.38 -23.90
C PHE A 206 1.96 -15.10 -24.17
N ILE A 207 1.84 -15.70 -25.35
CA ILE A 207 0.70 -16.57 -25.66
C ILE A 207 1.07 -17.98 -25.21
N VAL A 208 0.39 -18.47 -24.16
CA VAL A 208 0.47 -19.87 -23.71
C VAL A 208 -0.94 -20.44 -23.77
N ASP A 209 -1.12 -21.56 -24.49
CA ASP A 209 -2.40 -22.28 -24.61
C ASP A 209 -3.61 -21.40 -24.97
N GLN A 210 -3.50 -20.60 -26.05
CA GLN A 210 -4.55 -19.71 -26.56
C GLN A 210 -5.06 -18.64 -25.57
N ARG A 211 -4.35 -18.40 -24.47
CA ARG A 211 -4.63 -17.30 -23.54
C ARG A 211 -3.44 -16.33 -23.58
N ALA A 212 -3.72 -15.05 -23.80
CA ALA A 212 -2.72 -14.01 -23.62
C ALA A 212 -2.46 -13.85 -22.12
N LEU A 213 -1.25 -14.18 -21.68
CA LEU A 213 -0.83 -13.97 -20.29
C LEU A 213 0.19 -12.83 -20.28
N ALA A 214 -0.11 -11.77 -19.53
CA ALA A 214 0.88 -10.75 -19.18
C ALA A 214 1.83 -11.35 -18.13
N GLY A 215 3.11 -11.47 -18.46
CA GLY A 215 4.10 -12.08 -17.56
C GLY A 215 5.44 -11.36 -17.65
N SER A 216 6.07 -11.08 -16.50
CA SER A 216 7.46 -10.67 -16.46
C SER A 216 8.34 -11.90 -16.65
N GLY A 217 9.09 -11.95 -17.75
CA GLY A 217 9.90 -13.10 -18.11
C GLY A 217 10.94 -13.46 -17.04
N THR A 218 10.73 -14.60 -16.36
CA THR A 218 11.85 -15.42 -15.89
C THR A 218 11.71 -16.78 -16.57
N ARG A 219 12.53 -17.00 -17.60
CA ARG A 219 12.73 -18.33 -18.20
C ARG A 219 13.32 -19.24 -17.11
N GLN A 220 12.53 -20.19 -16.61
CA GLN A 220 13.07 -21.42 -16.04
C GLN A 220 12.39 -22.59 -16.75
N GLY A 221 12.77 -22.78 -18.00
CA GLY A 221 12.52 -24.04 -18.68
C GLY A 221 13.57 -25.04 -18.22
N GLU A 222 13.13 -26.08 -17.52
CA GLU A 222 13.54 -27.47 -17.79
C GLU A 222 12.59 -28.42 -17.07
N THR A 223 11.45 -28.66 -17.73
CA THR A 223 10.69 -29.89 -17.55
C THR A 223 11.56 -31.04 -18.06
N LYS A 224 12.16 -31.82 -17.17
CA LYS A 224 12.59 -33.19 -17.48
C LYS A 224 11.51 -34.15 -16.95
N ARG A 225 10.46 -34.33 -17.75
CA ARG A 225 9.64 -35.55 -17.73
C ARG A 225 10.29 -36.55 -18.69
N GLN A 226 10.97 -37.54 -18.13
CA GLN A 226 10.87 -38.93 -18.58
C GLN A 226 10.33 -39.66 -17.34
N ALA A 227 9.04 -40.03 -17.33
CA ALA A 227 8.57 -41.31 -17.86
C ALA A 227 9.39 -42.46 -17.24
N GLU A 228 8.89 -43.06 -16.17
CA GLU A 228 8.14 -44.33 -16.29
C GLU A 228 9.14 -45.48 -16.32
N ASP A 229 9.44 -46.03 -15.14
CA ASP A 229 9.78 -47.44 -14.98
C ASP A 229 9.59 -47.83 -13.49
N GLN A 230 8.37 -48.27 -13.17
CA GLN A 230 8.17 -49.31 -12.16
C GLN A 230 8.57 -50.63 -12.83
N PRO A 231 9.38 -51.46 -12.18
CA PRO A 231 8.75 -52.65 -11.61
C PRO A 231 9.33 -53.13 -10.26
N LEU A 232 8.46 -53.89 -9.59
CA LEU A 232 8.59 -54.75 -8.40
C LEU A 232 8.68 -54.07 -7.03
#